data_AF-J9QH84-F1
#
_entry.id   AF-J9QH84-F1
#
_cell.length_a   1.000
_cell.length_b   1.000
_cell.length_c   1.000
_cell.angle_alpha   90.00
_cell.angle_beta   90.00
_cell.angle_gamma   90.00
#
_symmetry.space_group_name_H-M   'P 1'
#
loop_
_entity.id
_entity.type
_entity.pdbx_description
1 polymer ?
#
loop_
_entity_poly.entity_id
_entity_poly.type
_entity_poly.pdbx_seq_one_letter_code
_entity_poly.pdbx_strand_id
1 'polypeptide(L)'
;VGFQAGVKDYKLTYYTPEYETKDTDILAAFRVTPQPGVPPEEAGAAVAAESSTGTWTTVWTDGLTSLDRYKGRCYHIEPVAGEDNQWICYVAYPLDLFEEGSVTNM
;
A
#
# COMPACT_ATOMS: atom_id res chain seq x y z
N VAL A 1 -5.11 -14.60 15.03
CA VAL A 1 -6.15 -13.58 15.29
C VAL A 1 -7.41 -14.03 14.57
N GLY A 2 -8.60 -13.94 15.18
CA GLY A 2 -9.85 -14.33 14.53
C GLY A 2 -10.28 -13.31 13.47
N PHE A 3 -10.96 -13.76 12.41
CA PHE A 3 -11.54 -12.87 11.40
C PHE A 3 -12.64 -11.99 12.01
N GLN A 4 -12.64 -10.71 11.65
CA GLN A 4 -13.71 -9.77 11.95
C GLN A 4 -14.08 -9.03 10.67
N ALA A 5 -15.33 -9.20 10.24
CA ALA A 5 -15.90 -8.52 9.09
C ALA A 5 -16.07 -7.01 9.34
N GLY A 6 -16.01 -6.22 8.28
CA GLY A 6 -16.31 -4.79 8.29
C GLY A 6 -15.25 -3.95 7.58
N VAL A 7 -15.61 -2.70 7.30
CA VAL A 7 -14.69 -1.72 6.71
C VAL A 7 -13.67 -1.27 7.76
N LYS A 8 -12.42 -1.12 7.35
CA LYS A 8 -11.31 -0.62 8.17
C LYS A 8 -10.46 0.32 7.32
N ASP A 9 -9.85 1.31 7.97
CA ASP A 9 -8.84 2.17 7.36
C ASP A 9 -7.70 1.31 6.78
N TYR A 10 -7.28 1.61 5.54
CA TYR A 10 -6.18 0.90 4.88
C TYR A 10 -4.86 1.10 5.61
N LYS A 11 -4.63 2.27 6.22
CA LYS A 11 -3.39 2.60 6.95
C LYS A 11 -3.09 1.64 8.10
N LEU A 12 -4.08 0.93 8.64
CA LEU A 12 -3.87 -0.05 9.71
C LEU A 12 -3.07 -1.27 9.25
N THR A 13 -3.06 -1.54 7.94
CA THR A 13 -2.43 -2.74 7.37
C THR A 13 -1.33 -2.41 6.36
N TYR A 14 -1.54 -1.37 5.55
CA TYR A 14 -0.75 -1.06 4.36
C TYR A 14 0.15 0.18 4.51
N TYR A 15 0.03 0.96 5.60
CA TYR A 15 1.01 1.97 5.98
C TYR A 15 1.97 1.39 7.02
N THR A 16 3.24 1.20 6.62
CA THR A 16 4.27 0.56 7.46
C THR A 16 5.55 1.40 7.37
N PRO A 17 5.61 2.58 8.04
CA PRO A 17 6.74 3.51 7.95
C PRO A 17 8.06 2.94 8.49
N GLU A 18 7.99 1.88 9.29
CA GLU A 18 9.13 1.14 9.83
C GLU A 18 9.64 0.03 8.89
N TYR A 19 9.00 -0.18 7.74
CA TYR A 19 9.43 -1.22 6.80
C TYR A 19 10.76 -0.85 6.14
N GLU A 20 11.77 -1.68 6.37
CA GLU A 20 13.02 -1.63 5.62
C GLU A 20 12.83 -2.31 4.26
N THR A 21 13.04 -1.55 3.19
CA THR A 21 12.95 -2.06 1.83
C THR A 21 14.01 -3.11 1.56
N LYS A 22 13.67 -4.06 0.71
CA LYS A 22 14.60 -5.11 0.26
C LYS A 22 15.09 -4.80 -1.15
N ASP A 23 16.28 -5.28 -1.49
CA ASP A 23 16.83 -5.15 -2.84
C ASP A 23 15.97 -5.80 -3.94
N THR A 24 15.11 -6.74 -3.55
CA THR A 24 14.17 -7.43 -4.45
C THR A 24 12.82 -6.74 -4.57
N ASP A 25 12.52 -5.75 -3.73
CA ASP A 25 11.22 -5.09 -3.79
C ASP A 25 11.13 -4.23 -5.06
N ILE A 26 9.97 -4.26 -5.71
CA ILE A 26 9.63 -3.26 -6.73
C ILE A 26 9.18 -2.01 -6.00
N LEU A 27 9.82 -0.87 -6.27
CA LEU A 27 9.55 0.40 -5.60
C LEU A 27 8.86 1.36 -6.56
N ALA A 28 7.78 1.99 -6.09
CA ALA A 28 7.06 3.03 -6.82
C ALA A 28 6.96 4.30 -5.98
N ALA A 29 7.02 5.46 -6.65
CA ALA A 29 6.79 6.77 -6.04
C ALA A 29 5.57 7.42 -6.72
N PHE A 30 4.50 7.63 -5.97
CA PHE A 30 3.27 8.24 -6.46
C PHE A 30 3.15 9.68 -5.97
N ARG A 31 2.91 10.63 -6.87
CA ARG A 31 2.47 11.98 -6.50
C ARG A 31 0.96 11.94 -6.26
N VAL A 32 0.57 12.01 -5.00
CA VAL A 32 -0.83 11.85 -4.53
C VAL A 32 -1.36 13.20 -4.03
N THR A 33 -2.59 13.52 -4.44
CA THR A 33 -3.37 14.65 -3.94
C THR A 33 -4.62 14.09 -3.23
N PRO A 34 -4.60 13.94 -1.89
CA PRO A 34 -5.76 13.45 -1.16
C PRO A 34 -6.95 14.40 -1.28
N GLN A 35 -8.17 13.86 -1.28
CA GLN A 35 -9.38 14.67 -1.13
C GLN A 35 -9.39 15.37 0.24
N PRO A 36 -10.06 16.54 0.37
CA PRO A 36 -10.17 17.23 1.65
C PRO A 36 -10.68 16.32 2.76
N GLY A 37 -9.97 16.30 3.89
CA GLY A 37 -10.30 15.46 5.05
C GLY A 37 -9.75 14.04 5.00
N VAL A 38 -9.13 13.61 3.89
CA VAL A 38 -8.41 12.33 3.80
C VAL A 38 -6.95 12.55 4.21
N PRO A 39 -6.45 11.88 5.25
CA PRO A 39 -5.06 12.01 5.65
C PRO A 39 -4.12 11.33 4.62
N PRO A 40 -2.90 11.88 4.40
CA PRO A 40 -1.95 11.32 3.42
C PRO A 40 -1.58 9.87 3.68
N GLU A 41 -1.49 9.46 4.95
CA GLU A 41 -1.20 8.07 5.35
C GLU A 41 -2.28 7.12 4.86
N GLU A 42 -3.55 7.52 4.94
CA GLU A 42 -4.66 6.70 4.43
C GLU A 42 -4.67 6.68 2.90
N ALA A 43 -4.41 7.81 2.26
CA ALA A 43 -4.36 7.88 0.80
C ALA A 43 -3.21 7.02 0.23
N GLY A 44 -2.02 7.11 0.81
CA GLY A 44 -0.87 6.28 0.42
C GLY A 44 -1.10 4.80 0.72
N ALA A 45 -1.70 4.47 1.87
CA ALA A 45 -2.06 3.09 2.20
C ALA A 45 -3.13 2.53 1.25
N ALA A 46 -4.11 3.33 0.84
CA ALA A 46 -5.14 2.91 -0.11
C ALA A 46 -4.54 2.62 -1.49
N VAL A 47 -3.59 3.44 -1.97
CA VAL A 47 -2.81 3.15 -3.18
C VAL A 47 -2.09 1.81 -3.03
N ALA A 48 -1.35 1.61 -1.94
CA ALA A 48 -0.63 0.37 -1.70
C ALA A 48 -1.56 -0.86 -1.60
N ALA A 49 -2.74 -0.70 -0.98
CA ALA A 49 -3.71 -1.76 -0.79
C ALA A 49 -4.31 -2.23 -2.13
N GLU A 50 -4.96 -1.32 -2.86
CA GLU A 50 -5.72 -1.67 -4.07
C GLU A 50 -4.82 -2.00 -5.28
N SER A 51 -3.52 -1.66 -5.22
CA SER A 51 -2.52 -2.08 -6.22
C SER A 51 -1.76 -3.36 -5.83
N SER A 52 -2.16 -4.03 -4.74
CA SER A 52 -1.57 -5.32 -4.35
C SER A 52 -2.65 -6.35 -4.00
N THR A 53 -3.17 -6.32 -2.77
CA THR A 53 -4.02 -7.40 -2.22
C THR A 53 -5.26 -6.90 -1.49
N GLY A 54 -5.42 -5.59 -1.33
CA GLY A 54 -6.51 -4.98 -0.57
C GLY A 54 -7.81 -4.83 -1.36
N THR A 55 -8.90 -4.68 -0.61
CA THR A 55 -10.20 -4.20 -1.12
C THR A 55 -10.89 -3.39 -0.01
N TRP A 56 -12.04 -2.79 -0.30
CA TRP A 56 -12.76 -1.83 0.57
C TRP A 56 -13.27 -2.36 1.92
N THR A 57 -13.26 -3.67 2.15
CA THR A 57 -13.72 -4.30 3.40
C THR A 57 -12.87 -5.51 3.74
N THR A 58 -12.83 -5.90 5.02
CA THR A 58 -12.07 -7.08 5.42
C THR A 58 -12.66 -8.35 4.82
N VAL A 59 -11.79 -9.22 4.33
CA VAL A 59 -12.16 -10.54 3.78
C VAL A 59 -11.50 -11.64 4.60
N TRP A 60 -12.25 -12.70 4.88
CA TRP A 60 -11.74 -13.82 5.69
C TRP A 60 -10.66 -14.63 4.96
N THR A 61 -10.64 -14.53 3.63
CA THR A 61 -9.71 -15.24 2.75
C THR A 61 -8.26 -14.80 2.94
N ASP A 62 -8.00 -13.64 3.53
CA ASP A 62 -6.64 -13.23 3.93
C ASP A 62 -6.00 -14.25 4.88
N GLY A 63 -6.82 -14.95 5.69
CA GLY A 63 -6.36 -16.02 6.59
C GLY A 63 -5.95 -17.32 5.88
N LEU A 64 -6.17 -17.43 4.56
CA LEU A 64 -5.73 -18.56 3.74
C LEU A 64 -4.34 -18.34 3.12
N THR A 65 -3.78 -17.14 3.25
CA THR A 65 -2.48 -16.75 2.68
C THR A 65 -1.60 -16.06 3.73
N SER A 66 -0.37 -15.73 3.35
CA SER A 66 0.52 -14.90 4.15
C SER A 66 0.37 -13.45 3.71
N LEU A 67 -0.57 -12.72 4.32
CA LEU A 67 -0.80 -11.31 4.01
C LEU A 67 0.49 -10.48 4.15
N ASP A 68 1.29 -10.73 5.19
CA ASP A 68 2.56 -10.03 5.39
C ASP A 68 3.63 -10.36 4.35
N ARG A 69 3.49 -11.47 3.59
CA ARG A 69 4.36 -11.74 2.43
C ARG A 69 3.94 -10.90 1.24
N TYR A 70 2.65 -10.83 0.93
CA TYR A 70 2.13 -10.33 -0.35
C TYR A 70 1.66 -8.88 -0.34
N LYS A 71 1.32 -8.30 0.82
CA LYS A 71 0.82 -6.92 0.86
C LYS A 71 1.84 -5.93 0.31
N GLY A 72 1.37 -4.96 -0.47
CA GLY A 72 2.10 -3.73 -0.74
C GLY A 72 2.29 -2.92 0.55
N ARG A 73 3.32 -2.08 0.60
CA ARG A 73 3.67 -1.31 1.80
C ARG A 73 3.94 0.14 1.43
N CYS A 74 3.07 1.05 1.82
CA CYS A 74 3.41 2.47 1.85
C CYS A 74 4.37 2.69 3.02
N TYR A 75 5.66 2.83 2.71
CA TYR A 75 6.73 2.84 3.72
C TYR A 75 7.30 4.23 3.96
N HIS A 76 7.05 5.19 3.06
CA HIS A 76 7.48 6.56 3.25
C HIS A 76 6.51 7.53 2.59
N ILE A 77 6.30 8.67 3.23
CA ILE A 77 5.47 9.76 2.71
C ILE A 77 6.19 11.07 3.00
N GLU A 78 6.35 11.91 1.98
CA GLU A 78 6.91 13.25 2.13
C GLU A 78 6.05 14.29 1.40
N PRO A 79 5.97 15.53 1.91
CA PRO A 79 5.24 16.59 1.23
C PRO A 79 5.99 17.02 -0.04
N VAL A 80 5.24 17.36 -1.09
CA VAL A 80 5.82 17.96 -2.29
C VAL A 80 6.16 19.43 -2.00
N ALA A 81 7.44 19.78 -2.13
CA ALA A 81 7.89 21.15 -1.86
C ALA A 81 7.17 22.19 -2.74
N GLY A 82 6.57 23.20 -2.12
CA GLY A 82 5.83 24.26 -2.80
C GLY A 82 4.36 23.94 -3.10
N GLU A 83 3.84 22.79 -2.66
CA GLU A 83 2.45 22.39 -2.84
C GLU A 83 1.80 22.11 -1.47
N ASP A 84 0.60 22.65 -1.23
CA ASP A 84 -0.03 22.59 0.11
C ASP A 84 -0.72 21.25 0.43
N ASN A 85 -1.14 20.50 -0.59
CA ASN A 85 -1.94 19.28 -0.43
C ASN A 85 -1.47 18.13 -1.34
N GLN A 86 -0.17 18.06 -1.58
CA GLN A 86 0.41 17.01 -2.42
C GLN A 86 1.57 16.31 -1.73
N TRP A 87 1.66 15.02 -1.97
CA TRP A 87 2.57 14.13 -1.25
C TRP A 87 3.22 13.17 -2.23
N ILE A 88 4.46 12.78 -1.99
CA ILE A 88 5.06 11.60 -2.62
C ILE A 88 4.87 10.43 -1.66
N CYS A 89 4.09 9.44 -2.07
CA CYS A 89 3.90 8.19 -1.35
C CYS A 89 4.77 7.12 -1.99
N TYR A 90 5.73 6.59 -1.22
CA TYR A 90 6.61 5.52 -1.66
C TYR A 90 6.04 4.17 -1.25
N VAL A 91 5.85 3.31 -2.24
CA VAL A 91 5.25 1.98 -2.06
C VAL A 91 6.24 0.90 -2.46
N ALA A 92 6.41 -0.11 -1.61
CA ALA A 92 7.20 -1.31 -1.86
C ALA A 92 6.28 -2.50 -2.14
N TYR A 93 6.55 -3.20 -3.24
CA TYR A 93 5.83 -4.40 -3.67
C TYR A 93 6.78 -5.61 -3.64
N PRO A 94 6.38 -6.72 -2.99
CA PRO A 94 7.14 -7.97 -3.05
C PRO A 94 7.29 -8.46 -4.49
N LEU A 95 8.49 -8.95 -4.86
CA LEU A 95 8.78 -9.48 -6.20
C LEU A 95 7.77 -10.56 -6.64
N ASP A 96 7.37 -11.42 -5.72
CA ASP A 96 6.47 -12.56 -5.96
C ASP A 96 5.05 -12.15 -6.42
N LEU A 97 4.71 -10.85 -6.43
CA LEU A 97 3.46 -10.36 -7.01
C LEU A 97 3.47 -10.34 -8.54
N PHE A 98 4.66 -10.35 -9.15
CA PHE A 98 4.83 -10.06 -10.57
C PHE A 98 5.24 -11.29 -11.37
N GLU A 99 4.60 -11.46 -12.53
CA GLU A 99 4.93 -12.49 -13.51
C GLU A 99 6.25 -12.16 -14.22
N GLU A 100 7.16 -13.14 -14.30
CA GLU A 100 8.46 -12.95 -14.91
C GLU A 100 8.37 -12.59 -16.40
N GLY A 101 8.94 -11.44 -16.77
CA GLY A 101 8.99 -10.98 -18.16
C GLY A 101 7.71 -10.31 -18.68
N SER A 102 6.75 -9.98 -17.81
CA SER A 102 5.44 -9.44 -18.19
C SER A 102 5.27 -7.96 -17.82
N VAL A 103 5.53 -7.05 -18.77
CA VAL A 103 5.23 -5.61 -18.60
C VAL A 103 3.74 -5.36 -18.45
N THR A 104 2.88 -6.24 -18.97
CA THR A 104 1.42 -6.10 -18.85
C THR A 104 0.92 -6.42 -17.46
N ASN A 105 1.60 -7.31 -16.72
CA ASN A 105 1.25 -7.62 -15.35
C ASN A 105 1.78 -6.60 -14.34
N MET A 106 2.94 -5.99 -14.62
CA MET A 106 3.53 -4.89 -13.83
C MET A 106 2.72 -3.59 -13.96
#